data_AF-A0A6L3C7D9-F1
#
_entry.id   AF-A0A6L3C7D9-F1
#
_cell.length_a   1.000
_cell.length_b   1.000
_cell.length_c   1.000
_cell.angle_alpha   90.00
_cell.angle_beta   90.00
_cell.angle_gamma   90.00
#
_symmetry.space_group_name_H-M   'P 1'
#
loop_
_entity.id
_entity.type
_entity.pdbx_description
1 polymer ?
#
loop_
_entity_poly.entity_id
_entity_poly.type
_entity_poly.pdbx_seq_one_letter_code
_entity_poly.pdbx_strand_id
1 'polypeptide(L)'
;MPIDDTHTYHINYGCYLAPPQVHVPVQEVIPWYNVPLFDDAGKPLLDFVLAQDAHAWISQGPITDRTKEQLGRTDIPIVFMRRQLEEQMAIVEDGGEPMNVFRDPDRMPDLIHGGLWDEKDSAVIGIRTGVSNYRAAYHKGYGIDDADRYGPAMPLVVEMMQKIEELERAEVD
;
A
#
# COMPACT_ATOMS: atom_id res chain seq x y z
N MET A 1 -12.18 -0.53 0.18
CA MET A 1 -13.47 -0.87 -0.46
C MET A 1 -14.60 -0.29 0.36
N PRO A 2 -15.48 0.56 -0.20
CA PRO A 2 -16.67 1.01 0.50
C PRO A 2 -17.59 -0.19 0.77
N ILE A 3 -17.98 -0.39 2.04
CA ILE A 3 -18.95 -1.42 2.44
C ILE A 3 -20.34 -0.79 2.55
N ASP A 4 -20.39 0.41 3.14
CA ASP A 4 -21.54 1.28 3.27
C ASP A 4 -21.08 2.74 3.35
N ASP A 5 -21.98 3.67 3.65
CA ASP A 5 -21.70 5.11 3.71
C ASP A 5 -20.68 5.51 4.80
N THR A 6 -20.44 4.66 5.78
CA THR A 6 -19.64 4.95 6.98
C THR A 6 -18.50 3.95 7.23
N HIS A 7 -18.48 2.81 6.54
CA HIS A 7 -17.49 1.75 6.72
C HIS A 7 -16.73 1.46 5.44
N THR A 8 -15.41 1.37 5.58
CA THR A 8 -14.49 0.98 4.52
C THR A 8 -13.73 -0.27 4.92
N TYR A 9 -13.73 -1.29 4.07
CA TYR A 9 -12.83 -2.43 4.19
C TYR A 9 -11.46 -2.04 3.65
N HIS A 10 -10.47 -1.92 4.53
CA HIS A 10 -9.08 -1.60 4.17
C HIS A 10 -8.27 -2.89 4.05
N ILE A 11 -7.62 -3.09 2.90
CA ILE A 11 -6.75 -4.24 2.63
C ILE A 11 -5.35 -3.69 2.40
N ASN A 12 -4.39 -4.10 3.24
CA ASN A 12 -2.97 -3.89 2.98
C ASN A 12 -2.41 -5.15 2.29
N TYR A 13 -1.83 -4.98 1.10
CA TYR A 13 -1.24 -6.08 0.34
C TYR A 13 0.25 -5.84 0.16
N GLY A 14 1.06 -6.68 0.81
CA GLY A 14 2.52 -6.66 0.72
C GLY A 14 3.03 -7.71 -0.26
N CYS A 15 3.88 -7.30 -1.20
CA CYS A 15 4.61 -8.20 -2.08
C CYS A 15 6.12 -7.95 -1.91
N TYR A 16 6.88 -9.04 -1.73
CA TYR A 16 8.32 -9.01 -1.56
C TYR A 16 8.95 -9.84 -2.66
N LEU A 17 9.85 -9.22 -3.43
CA LEU A 17 10.48 -9.85 -4.57
C LEU A 17 11.95 -10.15 -4.25
N ALA A 18 12.36 -11.37 -4.55
CA ALA A 18 13.75 -11.80 -4.50
C ALA A 18 14.36 -11.76 -5.91
N PRO A 19 15.66 -11.46 -6.04
CA PRO A 19 16.37 -11.68 -7.29
C PRO A 19 16.43 -13.19 -7.61
N PRO A 20 16.55 -13.59 -8.88
CA PRO A 20 16.52 -15.01 -9.30
C PRO A 20 17.51 -15.94 -8.57
N GLN A 21 18.61 -15.37 -8.08
CA GLN A 21 19.68 -16.05 -7.35
C GLN A 21 19.26 -16.44 -5.92
N VAL A 22 18.26 -15.76 -5.34
CA VAL A 22 17.77 -16.03 -3.98
C VAL A 22 16.54 -16.93 -4.09
N HIS A 23 16.70 -18.18 -3.66
CA HIS A 23 15.59 -19.13 -3.62
C HIS A 23 14.60 -18.75 -2.51
N VAL A 24 13.35 -18.50 -2.91
CA VAL A 24 12.20 -18.31 -2.02
C VAL A 24 11.22 -19.47 -2.25
N PRO A 25 10.69 -20.09 -1.19
CA PRO A 25 9.71 -21.16 -1.32
C PRO A 25 8.47 -20.73 -2.12
N VAL A 26 7.89 -21.66 -2.88
CA VAL A 26 6.60 -21.43 -3.53
C VAL A 26 5.52 -21.22 -2.48
N GLN A 27 4.76 -20.14 -2.63
CA GLN A 27 3.64 -19.83 -1.74
C GLN A 27 2.34 -20.41 -2.32
N GLU A 28 1.82 -21.46 -1.70
CA GLU A 28 0.55 -22.10 -2.11
C GLU A 28 -0.67 -21.23 -1.81
N VAL A 29 -0.60 -20.42 -0.75
CA VAL A 29 -1.67 -19.50 -0.32
C VAL A 29 -1.08 -18.19 0.16
N ILE A 30 -1.75 -17.07 -0.13
CA ILE A 30 -1.38 -15.75 0.39
C ILE A 30 -1.85 -15.68 1.85
N PRO A 31 -0.93 -15.63 2.84
CA PRO A 31 -1.35 -15.51 4.22
C PRO A 31 -1.96 -14.14 4.47
N TRP A 32 -2.96 -14.11 5.34
CA TRP A 32 -3.63 -12.88 5.75
C TRP A 32 -3.90 -12.90 7.25
N TYR A 33 -4.05 -11.71 7.82
CA TYR A 33 -4.29 -11.49 9.23
C TYR A 33 -5.02 -10.16 9.42
N ASN A 34 -5.68 -10.01 10.56
CA ASN A 34 -6.28 -8.73 10.96
C ASN A 34 -5.28 -7.96 11.81
N VAL A 35 -5.11 -6.68 11.51
CA VAL A 35 -4.30 -5.77 12.30
C VAL A 35 -5.20 -5.08 13.33
N PRO A 36 -5.00 -5.27 14.64
CA PRO A 36 -5.79 -4.59 15.65
C PRO A 36 -5.46 -3.09 15.68
N LEU A 37 -6.46 -2.27 16.01
CA LEU A 37 -6.28 -0.82 16.25
C LEU A 37 -6.17 -0.48 17.73
N PHE A 38 -6.60 -1.39 18.61
CA PHE A 38 -6.58 -1.21 20.06
C PHE A 38 -5.88 -2.41 20.70
N ASP A 39 -5.23 -2.19 21.83
CA ASP A 39 -4.69 -3.27 22.65
C ASP A 39 -5.79 -3.96 23.49
N ASP A 40 -5.42 -5.01 24.23
CA ASP A 40 -6.34 -5.79 25.08
C ASP A 40 -6.98 -4.95 26.19
N ALA A 41 -6.38 -3.82 26.57
CA ALA A 41 -6.91 -2.87 27.55
C ALA A 41 -7.80 -1.78 26.90
N GLY A 42 -7.99 -1.83 25.58
CA GLY A 42 -8.76 -0.85 24.81
C GLY A 42 -8.03 0.45 24.51
N LYS A 43 -6.71 0.52 24.73
CA LYS A 43 -5.90 1.71 24.40
C LYS A 43 -5.56 1.70 22.91
N PRO A 44 -5.60 2.86 22.21
CA PRO A 44 -5.22 2.93 20.80
C PRO A 44 -3.75 2.55 20.61
N LEU A 45 -3.51 1.69 19.62
CA LEU A 45 -2.17 1.37 19.13
C LEU A 45 -1.70 2.52 18.23
N LEU A 46 -0.50 3.02 18.48
CA LEU A 46 0.10 4.16 17.77
C LEU A 46 1.59 3.91 17.45
N ASP A 47 2.04 2.68 17.61
CA ASP A 47 3.45 2.26 17.52
C ASP A 47 3.86 1.81 16.10
N PHE A 48 2.92 1.79 15.15
CA PHE A 48 3.18 1.52 13.73
C PHE A 48 2.33 2.40 12.81
N VAL A 49 2.79 2.60 11.57
CA VAL A 49 2.27 3.61 10.64
C VAL A 49 0.80 3.40 10.34
N LEU A 50 0.42 2.16 9.99
CA LEU A 50 -0.96 1.88 9.59
C LEU A 50 -1.98 2.17 10.70
N ALA A 51 -1.64 1.92 11.97
CA ALA A 51 -2.52 2.27 13.07
C ALA A 51 -2.59 3.79 13.27
N GLN A 52 -1.48 4.52 13.14
CA GLN A 52 -1.50 5.99 13.22
C GLN A 52 -2.42 6.58 12.14
N ASP A 53 -2.30 6.11 10.89
CA ASP A 53 -3.14 6.53 9.77
C ASP A 53 -4.61 6.19 10.00
N ALA A 54 -4.91 4.97 10.45
CA ALA A 54 -6.28 4.55 10.76
C ALA A 54 -6.93 5.42 11.83
N HIS A 55 -6.21 5.76 12.91
CA HIS A 55 -6.72 6.68 13.93
C HIS A 55 -6.91 8.09 13.38
N ALA A 56 -6.03 8.58 12.50
CA ALA A 56 -6.20 9.86 11.83
C ALA A 56 -7.46 9.88 10.94
N TRP A 57 -7.74 8.79 10.22
CA TRP A 57 -8.97 8.65 9.43
C TRP A 57 -10.22 8.66 10.33
N ILE A 58 -10.24 7.80 11.36
CA ILE A 58 -11.38 7.68 12.29
C ILE A 58 -11.65 8.99 13.02
N SER A 59 -10.61 9.76 13.36
CA SER A 59 -10.74 11.03 14.11
C SER A 59 -11.56 12.10 13.39
N GLN A 60 -11.70 12.00 12.05
CA GLN A 60 -12.48 12.93 11.24
C GLN A 60 -14.00 12.68 11.32
N GLY A 61 -14.42 11.62 12.02
CA GLY A 61 -15.80 11.16 12.14
C GLY A 61 -16.26 10.28 10.97
N PRO A 62 -17.45 9.66 11.07
CA PRO A 62 -17.96 8.76 10.03
C PRO A 62 -18.14 9.41 8.66
N ILE A 63 -18.63 10.66 8.66
CA ILE A 63 -18.76 11.51 7.47
C ILE A 63 -18.34 12.91 7.86
N THR A 64 -17.27 13.40 7.26
CA THR A 64 -16.74 14.74 7.52
C THR A 64 -17.43 15.79 6.65
N ASP A 65 -17.92 16.88 7.25
CA ASP A 65 -18.45 18.04 6.54
C ASP A 65 -17.31 18.82 5.85
N ARG A 66 -17.08 18.51 4.57
CA ARG A 66 -16.00 19.12 3.78
C ARG A 66 -16.28 20.58 3.36
N THR A 67 -17.48 21.11 3.58
CA THR A 67 -17.80 22.51 3.24
C THR A 67 -17.06 23.52 4.11
N LYS A 68 -16.55 23.07 5.27
CA LYS A 68 -15.80 23.87 6.24
C LYS A 68 -14.29 23.64 6.16
N GLU A 69 -13.84 22.74 5.29
CA GLU A 69 -12.44 22.36 5.18
C GLU A 69 -11.63 23.47 4.52
N GLN A 70 -10.46 23.78 5.09
CA GLN A 70 -9.53 24.78 4.56
C GLN A 70 -8.27 24.07 4.07
N LEU A 71 -8.11 23.99 2.75
CA LEU A 71 -6.98 23.30 2.12
C LEU A 71 -5.80 24.25 1.92
N GLY A 72 -4.60 23.76 2.25
CA GLY A 72 -3.34 24.45 2.06
C GLY A 72 -2.69 24.14 0.71
N ARG A 73 -1.51 24.75 0.47
CA ARG A 73 -0.74 24.55 -0.76
C ARG A 73 -0.30 23.10 -0.97
N THR A 74 -0.09 22.34 0.10
CA THR A 74 0.30 20.92 0.05
C THR A 74 -0.84 20.00 -0.36
N ASP A 75 -2.08 20.47 -0.32
CA ASP A 75 -3.28 19.67 -0.58
C ASP A 75 -3.72 19.70 -2.05
N ILE A 76 -2.89 20.24 -2.93
CA ILE A 76 -3.13 20.27 -4.39
C ILE A 76 -3.52 18.89 -4.94
N PRO A 77 -2.86 17.76 -4.58
CA PRO A 77 -3.28 16.44 -5.04
C PRO A 77 -4.70 16.06 -4.62
N ILE A 78 -5.14 16.46 -3.42
CA ILE A 78 -6.51 16.22 -2.93
C ILE A 78 -7.52 16.97 -3.81
N VAL A 79 -7.21 18.22 -4.16
CA VAL A 79 -8.06 19.03 -5.06
C VAL A 79 -8.20 18.36 -6.43
N PHE A 80 -7.10 17.88 -7.02
CA PHE A 80 -7.15 17.18 -8.32
C PHE A 80 -7.93 15.88 -8.25
N MET A 81 -7.70 15.08 -7.21
CA MET A 81 -8.42 13.82 -7.00
C MET A 81 -9.93 14.05 -6.88
N ARG A 82 -10.37 15.06 -6.09
CA ARG A 82 -11.80 15.37 -5.91
C ARG A 82 -12.44 15.83 -7.21
N ARG A 83 -11.79 16.71 -7.96
CA ARG A 83 -12.28 17.15 -9.28
C ARG A 83 -12.47 15.99 -10.24
N GLN A 84 -11.48 15.10 -10.31
CA GLN A 84 -11.59 13.90 -11.15
C GLN A 84 -12.76 13.02 -10.73
N LEU A 85 -12.94 12.76 -9.43
CA LEU A 85 -14.07 11.98 -8.93
C LEU A 85 -15.42 12.63 -9.27
N GLU A 86 -15.56 13.95 -9.10
CA GLU A 86 -16.77 14.70 -9.46
C GLU A 86 -17.07 14.59 -10.96
N GLU A 87 -16.06 14.76 -11.81
CA GLU A 87 -16.18 14.57 -13.26
C GLU A 87 -16.62 13.14 -13.63
N GLN A 88 -16.02 12.12 -13.01
CA GLN A 88 -16.37 10.72 -13.26
C GLN A 88 -17.78 10.38 -12.75
N MET A 89 -18.21 10.94 -11.63
CA MET A 89 -19.58 10.78 -11.13
C MET A 89 -20.60 11.37 -12.10
N ALA A 90 -20.35 12.57 -12.62
CA ALA A 90 -21.24 13.19 -13.62
C ALA A 90 -21.38 12.33 -14.89
N ILE A 91 -20.28 11.73 -15.38
CA ILE A 91 -20.32 10.81 -16.52
C ILE A 91 -21.24 9.61 -16.24
N VAL A 92 -21.16 9.04 -15.03
CA VAL A 92 -22.00 7.91 -14.62
C VAL A 92 -23.47 8.32 -14.51
N GLU A 93 -23.76 9.49 -13.94
CA GLU A 93 -25.12 10.02 -13.82
C GLU A 93 -25.78 10.24 -15.19
N ASP A 94 -25.01 10.66 -16.19
CA ASP A 94 -25.44 10.81 -17.59
C ASP A 94 -25.56 9.46 -18.34
N GLY A 95 -25.33 8.32 -17.66
CA GLY A 95 -25.39 6.98 -18.24
C GLY A 95 -24.17 6.60 -19.08
N GLY A 96 -23.09 7.38 -18.98
CA GLY A 96 -21.81 7.10 -19.62
C GLY A 96 -20.97 6.07 -18.86
N GLU A 97 -19.78 5.80 -19.39
CA GLU A 97 -18.81 4.90 -18.79
C GLU A 97 -17.64 5.70 -18.18
N PRO A 98 -17.39 5.60 -16.87
CA PRO A 98 -16.29 6.30 -16.24
C PRO A 98 -14.96 5.60 -16.54
N MET A 99 -13.87 6.30 -16.26
CA MET A 99 -12.52 5.78 -16.41
C MET A 99 -12.28 4.56 -15.52
N ASN A 100 -11.32 3.72 -15.93
CA ASN A 100 -10.89 2.52 -15.19
C ASN A 100 -11.99 1.48 -14.94
N VAL A 101 -12.98 1.38 -15.85
CA VAL A 101 -13.96 0.28 -15.86
C VAL A 101 -13.57 -0.76 -16.90
N PHE A 102 -13.32 -1.98 -16.43
CA PHE A 102 -12.97 -3.13 -17.27
C PHE A 102 -14.07 -4.19 -17.12
N ARG A 103 -14.95 -4.31 -18.10
CA ARG A 103 -16.06 -5.29 -18.08
C ARG A 103 -15.67 -6.65 -18.63
N ASP A 104 -14.74 -6.63 -19.57
CA ASP A 104 -14.17 -7.82 -20.20
C ASP A 104 -12.86 -8.15 -19.48
N PRO A 105 -12.79 -9.30 -18.77
CA PRO A 105 -11.56 -9.73 -18.10
C PRO A 105 -10.37 -9.84 -19.06
N ASP A 106 -10.61 -10.20 -20.32
CA ASP A 106 -9.55 -10.36 -21.34
C ASP A 106 -8.97 -9.02 -21.80
N ARG A 107 -9.61 -7.91 -21.42
CA ARG A 107 -9.17 -6.53 -21.72
C ARG A 107 -8.57 -5.83 -20.51
N MET A 108 -8.51 -6.49 -19.36
CA MET A 108 -7.85 -5.96 -18.18
C MET A 108 -6.34 -5.97 -18.42
N PRO A 109 -5.65 -4.82 -18.30
CA PRO A 109 -4.20 -4.81 -18.44
C PRO A 109 -3.55 -5.58 -17.28
N ASP A 110 -2.41 -6.21 -17.53
CA ASP A 110 -1.63 -6.93 -16.51
C ASP A 110 -1.24 -6.01 -15.33
N LEU A 111 -1.11 -4.70 -15.60
CA LEU A 111 -0.83 -3.68 -14.60
C LEU A 111 -1.59 -2.39 -14.91
N ILE A 112 -2.27 -1.86 -13.89
CA ILE A 112 -2.88 -0.52 -13.92
C ILE A 112 -1.89 0.46 -13.29
N HIS A 113 -1.45 1.47 -14.05
CA HIS A 113 -0.55 2.51 -13.56
C HIS A 113 -1.11 3.91 -13.89
N GLY A 114 -0.82 4.88 -13.03
CA GLY A 114 -1.14 6.28 -13.29
C GLY A 114 -0.04 6.95 -14.10
N GLY A 115 -0.35 7.51 -15.27
CA GLY A 115 0.59 8.27 -16.10
C GLY A 115 1.27 7.46 -17.20
N LEU A 116 2.30 8.05 -17.84
CA LEU A 116 3.10 7.39 -18.88
C LEU A 116 3.98 6.30 -18.23
N TRP A 117 3.88 5.06 -18.73
CA TRP A 117 4.79 3.98 -18.31
C TRP A 117 6.17 4.21 -18.92
N ASP A 118 7.14 4.54 -18.08
CA ASP A 118 8.55 4.57 -18.46
C ASP A 118 9.32 3.64 -17.54
N GLU A 119 9.77 2.50 -18.06
CA GLU A 119 10.58 1.51 -17.33
C GLU A 119 11.94 2.08 -16.89
N LYS A 120 12.32 3.27 -17.37
CA LYS A 120 13.51 3.99 -16.94
C LYS A 120 13.22 4.93 -15.76
N ASP A 121 11.96 5.18 -15.44
CA ASP A 121 11.57 6.00 -14.30
C ASP A 121 11.55 5.16 -13.02
N SER A 122 12.52 5.43 -12.14
CA SER A 122 12.64 4.83 -10.80
C SER A 122 11.38 4.95 -9.93
N ALA A 123 10.51 5.93 -10.18
CA ALA A 123 9.23 6.07 -9.50
C ALA A 123 8.19 5.07 -10.00
N VAL A 124 8.32 4.59 -11.25
CA VAL A 124 7.43 3.62 -11.90
C VAL A 124 7.85 2.19 -11.61
N ILE A 125 9.15 1.89 -11.71
CA ILE A 125 9.66 0.52 -11.50
C ILE A 125 9.79 0.13 -10.02
N GLY A 126 9.66 1.07 -9.09
CA GLY A 126 9.83 0.83 -7.64
C GLY A 126 11.26 0.41 -7.23
N ILE A 127 12.17 0.24 -8.19
CA ILE A 127 13.58 -0.07 -8.00
C ILE A 127 14.33 1.25 -7.86
N ARG A 128 14.50 1.71 -6.62
CA ARG A 128 15.59 2.65 -6.31
C ARG A 128 16.83 1.81 -6.01
N THR A 129 17.73 1.74 -6.98
CA THR A 129 19.07 1.17 -6.81
C THR A 129 19.78 1.90 -5.67
N GLY A 130 20.09 1.18 -4.59
CA GLY A 130 20.93 1.65 -3.49
C GLY A 130 20.23 2.62 -2.52
N VAL A 131 20.06 2.17 -1.27
CA VAL A 131 19.82 3.00 -0.08
C VAL A 131 18.45 3.71 -0.01
N SER A 132 17.33 2.97 0.15
CA SER A 132 16.10 3.55 0.77
C SER A 132 14.96 2.59 1.15
N ASN A 133 15.05 1.28 0.91
CA ASN A 133 13.99 0.39 1.41
C ASN A 133 14.27 0.05 2.87
N TYR A 134 13.61 0.76 3.79
CA TYR A 134 13.47 0.36 5.20
C TYR A 134 13.17 -1.15 5.35
N ARG A 135 12.38 -1.69 4.40
CA ARG A 135 12.04 -3.12 4.30
C ARG A 135 13.23 -4.05 4.07
N ALA A 136 14.28 -3.60 3.38
CA ALA A 136 15.50 -4.39 3.20
C ALA A 136 16.27 -4.58 4.53
N ALA A 137 16.06 -3.68 5.49
CA ALA A 137 16.68 -3.74 6.81
C ALA A 137 15.84 -4.50 7.85
N TYR A 138 14.76 -5.20 7.45
CA TYR A 138 13.95 -5.99 8.38
C TYR A 138 14.78 -7.01 9.16
N HIS A 139 15.72 -7.69 8.51
CA HIS A 139 16.61 -8.65 9.16
C HIS A 139 17.60 -8.00 10.15
N LYS A 140 17.70 -6.66 10.19
CA LYS A 140 18.51 -5.88 11.13
C LYS A 140 17.70 -5.34 12.31
N GLY A 141 16.44 -5.77 12.48
CA GLY A 141 15.55 -5.30 13.54
C GLY A 141 14.82 -3.99 13.22
N TYR A 142 14.86 -3.53 11.97
CA TYR A 142 14.03 -2.41 11.49
C TYR A 142 12.67 -2.89 11.00
N GLY A 143 12.17 -4.07 11.41
CA GLY A 143 10.79 -4.46 11.19
C GLY A 143 9.90 -3.89 12.29
N ILE A 144 9.64 -2.59 12.34
CA ILE A 144 8.77 -1.99 13.38
C ILE A 144 7.47 -1.55 12.71
N ASP A 145 6.77 -2.49 12.10
CA ASP A 145 5.51 -2.24 11.39
C ASP A 145 4.49 -3.35 11.68
N ASP A 146 3.25 -3.15 11.25
CA ASP A 146 2.16 -4.13 11.41
C ASP A 146 2.51 -5.51 10.84
N ALA A 147 3.20 -5.54 9.70
CA ALA A 147 3.68 -6.77 9.08
C ALA A 147 4.57 -7.56 10.03
N ASP A 148 5.58 -6.93 10.66
CA ASP A 148 6.49 -7.62 11.60
C ASP A 148 5.76 -8.26 12.77
N ARG A 149 4.77 -7.56 13.31
CA ARG A 149 4.08 -7.98 14.53
C ARG A 149 3.05 -9.07 14.30
N TYR A 150 2.34 -9.04 13.17
CA TYR A 150 1.17 -9.88 12.93
C TYR A 150 1.28 -10.77 11.70
N GLY A 151 2.24 -10.49 10.81
CA GLY A 151 2.43 -11.18 9.55
C GLY A 151 3.07 -12.55 9.70
N PRO A 152 2.36 -13.66 9.40
CA PRO A 152 2.89 -15.00 9.57
C PRO A 152 4.02 -15.34 8.57
N ALA A 153 4.13 -14.59 7.47
CA ALA A 153 5.20 -14.74 6.49
C ALA A 153 6.47 -13.93 6.80
N MET A 154 6.46 -13.08 7.84
CA MET A 154 7.61 -12.21 8.12
C MET A 154 8.93 -12.93 8.39
N PRO A 155 8.97 -14.08 9.09
CA PRO A 155 10.22 -14.83 9.23
C PRO A 155 10.84 -15.21 7.88
N LEU A 156 10.00 -15.58 6.90
CA LEU A 156 10.46 -15.88 5.54
C LEU A 156 10.96 -14.63 4.81
N VAL A 157 10.27 -13.49 4.97
CA VAL A 157 10.70 -12.21 4.41
C VAL A 157 12.03 -11.78 5.00
N VAL A 158 12.22 -11.92 6.31
CA VAL A 158 13.48 -11.62 7.01
C VAL A 158 14.62 -12.48 6.48
N GLU A 159 14.42 -13.80 6.38
CA GLU A 159 15.43 -14.71 5.82
C GLU A 159 15.76 -14.36 4.36
N MET A 160 14.74 -14.05 3.56
CA MET A 160 14.92 -13.62 2.17
C MET A 160 15.76 -12.35 2.09
N MET A 161 15.46 -11.33 2.89
CA MET A 161 16.21 -10.07 2.92
C MET A 161 17.66 -10.27 3.36
N GLN A 162 17.91 -11.18 4.31
CA GLN A 162 19.27 -11.54 4.69
C GLN A 162 20.04 -12.16 3.53
N LYS A 163 19.45 -13.14 2.82
CA LYS A 163 20.06 -13.79 1.65
C LYS A 163 20.35 -12.81 0.51
N ILE A 164 19.47 -11.82 0.31
CA ILE A 164 19.67 -10.75 -0.68
C ILE A 164 20.93 -9.94 -0.32
N GLU A 165 21.09 -9.53 0.94
CA GLU A 165 22.26 -8.77 1.37
C GLU A 165 23.56 -9.58 1.29
N GLU A 166 23.52 -10.88 1.62
CA GLU A 166 24.66 -11.79 1.47
C GLU A 166 25.10 -11.89 0.00
N LEU A 167 24.15 -11.98 -0.93
CA LEU A 167 24.43 -11.99 -2.36
C LEU A 167 25.03 -10.66 -2.83
N GLU A 168 24.45 -9.53 -2.45
CA GLU A 168 24.94 -8.19 -2.81
C GLU A 168 26.39 -7.97 -2.32
N ARG A 169 26.74 -8.45 -1.13
CA ARG A 169 28.12 -8.37 -0.62
C ARG A 169 29.09 -9.23 -1.42
N ALA A 170 28.68 -10.44 -1.82
CA ALA A 170 29.51 -11.34 -2.59
C ALA A 170 29.78 -10.87 -4.03
N GLU A 171 28.94 -9.98 -4.59
CA GLU A 171 29.17 -9.36 -5.90
C GLU A 171 30.15 -8.17 -5.87
N VAL A 172 30.43 -7.63 -4.67
CA VAL A 172 31.31 -6.47 -4.46
C VAL A 172 32.76 -6.88 -4.14
N ASP A 173 32.98 -8.12 -3.69
CA ASP A 173 34.30 -8.74 -3.43
C ASP A 173 34.88 -9.45 -4.66
#